data_AF-A0A9P6V176-F1
#
_entry.id   AF-A0A9P6V176-F1
#
_cell.length_a   1.000
_cell.length_b   1.000
_cell.length_c   1.000
_cell.angle_alpha   90.00
_cell.angle_beta   90.00
_cell.angle_gamma   90.00
#
_symmetry.space_group_name_H-M   'P 1'
#
loop_
_entity.id
_entity.type
_entity.pdbx_description
1 polymer ?
#
loop_
_entity_poly.entity_id
_entity_poly.type
_entity_poly.pdbx_seq_one_letter_code
_entity_poly.pdbx_strand_id
1 'polypeptide(L)'
;ALVELDLTSQDKALRILGVSSNTADIKDLLKDPKTGSPIAFTAQHATTKWHVLDTAYKNDFEYLEETFTGEIDIASQSLDNTKWVITQTTASGVQYHIYDRGTTTVTFLFHSSDELLQYTLNNMHPVVIKSRDGQDLVSYLTIPDHLEDPERPGRPIHPIPLVLRV
;
A
#
# COMPACT_ATOMS: atom_id res chain seq x y z
N ALA A 1 7.37 16.77 0.80
CA ALA A 1 6.34 17.10 1.81
C ALA A 1 5.02 17.40 1.11
N LEU A 2 3.90 17.01 1.70
CA LEU A 2 2.55 17.38 1.27
C LEU A 2 2.17 18.70 1.93
N VAL A 3 1.68 19.64 1.12
CA VAL A 3 1.38 21.00 1.57
C VAL A 3 -0.01 21.43 1.13
N GLU A 4 -0.63 22.25 1.96
CA GLU A 4 -1.86 22.98 1.68
C GLU A 4 -1.51 24.46 1.49
N LEU A 5 -2.08 25.07 0.46
CA LEU A 5 -1.82 26.47 0.11
C LEU A 5 -3.14 27.24 0.07
N ASP A 6 -3.25 28.28 0.89
CA ASP A 6 -4.41 29.18 0.84
C ASP A 6 -4.25 30.18 -0.30
N LEU A 7 -4.98 29.93 -1.40
CA LEU A 7 -4.99 30.78 -2.58
C LEU A 7 -5.77 32.10 -2.39
N THR A 8 -6.55 32.23 -1.33
CA THR A 8 -7.36 33.42 -1.03
C THR A 8 -6.61 34.44 -0.18
N SER A 9 -5.66 33.98 0.64
CA SER A 9 -4.78 34.86 1.42
C SER A 9 -3.82 35.62 0.51
N GLN A 10 -3.61 36.92 0.77
CA GLN A 10 -2.62 37.73 0.04
C GLN A 10 -1.19 37.18 0.21
N ASP A 11 -0.89 36.61 1.37
CA ASP A 11 0.43 36.05 1.69
C ASP A 11 0.62 34.61 1.20
N LYS A 12 -0.42 33.98 0.61
CA LYS A 12 -0.43 32.57 0.20
C LYS A 12 0.13 31.65 1.28
N ALA A 13 -0.49 31.71 2.46
CA ALA A 13 -0.07 30.94 3.62
C ALA A 13 0.04 29.44 3.26
N LEU A 14 1.20 28.85 3.56
CA LEU A 14 1.51 27.45 3.30
C LEU A 14 1.50 26.67 4.61
N ARG A 15 0.72 25.58 4.65
CA ARG A 15 0.69 24.63 5.77
C ARG A 15 1.24 23.29 5.31
N ILE A 16 2.21 22.74 6.04
CA ILE A 16 2.68 21.37 5.81
C ILE A 16 1.67 20.42 6.46
N LEU A 17 1.11 19.50 5.67
CA LEU A 17 0.18 18.48 6.15
C LEU A 17 0.89 17.20 6.54
N GLY A 18 1.91 16.80 5.78
CA GLY A 18 2.63 15.56 6.01
C GLY A 18 3.99 15.56 5.31
N VAL A 19 4.91 14.74 5.82
CA VAL A 19 6.24 14.55 5.25
C VAL A 19 6.50 13.06 5.16
N SER A 20 6.89 12.58 3.97
CA SER A 20 7.34 11.20 3.78
C SER A 20 8.75 11.00 4.36
N SER A 21 9.24 9.76 4.39
CA SER A 21 10.65 9.51 4.74
C SER A 21 11.60 10.13 3.72
N ASN A 22 12.87 10.26 4.08
CA ASN A 22 13.93 10.70 3.16
C ASN A 22 14.24 9.68 2.04
N THR A 23 13.61 8.50 2.08
CA THR A 23 13.79 7.41 1.12
C THR A 23 12.61 7.23 0.17
N ALA A 24 11.54 8.02 0.31
CA ALA A 24 10.35 7.91 -0.51
C ALA A 24 9.68 9.26 -0.76
N ASP A 25 9.15 9.42 -1.95
CA ASP A 25 8.25 10.53 -2.27
C ASP A 25 6.80 10.16 -1.95
N ILE A 26 5.99 11.20 -1.77
CA ILE A 26 4.54 11.06 -1.63
C ILE A 26 3.96 10.76 -3.01
N LYS A 27 3.14 9.70 -3.09
CA LYS A 27 2.62 9.16 -4.34
C LYS A 27 1.18 9.61 -4.59
N ASP A 28 0.28 9.36 -3.64
CA ASP A 28 -1.14 9.69 -3.77
C ASP A 28 -1.71 10.39 -2.53
N LEU A 29 -2.86 11.04 -2.71
CA LEU A 29 -3.61 11.73 -1.67
C LEU A 29 -5.07 11.26 -1.67
N LEU A 30 -5.49 10.64 -0.57
CA LEU A 30 -6.89 10.37 -0.30
C LEU A 30 -7.55 11.62 0.29
N LYS A 31 -8.72 11.97 -0.24
CA LYS A 31 -9.49 13.14 0.17
C LYS A 31 -10.91 12.73 0.49
N ASP A 32 -11.54 13.43 1.42
CA ASP A 32 -12.97 13.29 1.64
C ASP A 32 -13.74 13.62 0.35
N PRO A 33 -14.59 12.71 -0.15
CA PRO A 33 -15.30 12.92 -1.42
C PRO A 33 -16.23 14.14 -1.44
N LYS A 34 -16.72 14.57 -0.28
CA LYS A 34 -17.68 15.66 -0.16
C LYS A 34 -17.00 17.01 0.10
N THR A 35 -16.02 17.05 1.00
CA THR A 35 -15.36 18.31 1.36
C THR A 35 -14.05 18.55 0.60
N GLY A 36 -13.47 17.51 0.01
CA GLY A 36 -12.14 17.54 -0.59
C GLY A 36 -11.01 17.62 0.44
N SER A 37 -11.31 17.55 1.74
CA SER A 37 -10.31 17.64 2.81
C SER A 37 -9.35 16.44 2.77
N PRO A 38 -8.04 16.64 2.94
CA PRO A 38 -7.05 15.56 3.01
C PRO A 38 -7.35 14.57 4.15
N ILE A 39 -7.43 13.28 3.82
CA ILE A 39 -7.63 12.18 4.81
C ILE A 39 -6.30 11.51 5.12
N ALA A 40 -5.58 11.08 4.08
CA ALA A 40 -4.34 10.33 4.18
C ALA A 40 -3.53 10.48 2.90
N PHE A 41 -2.23 10.23 2.95
CA PHE A 41 -1.39 10.15 1.76
C PHE A 41 -0.64 8.83 1.71
N THR A 42 -0.16 8.43 0.54
CA THR A 42 0.73 7.28 0.40
C THR A 42 2.17 7.73 0.15
N ALA A 43 3.12 6.95 0.65
CA ALA A 43 4.51 7.01 0.22
C ALA A 43 4.96 5.60 -0.18
N GLN A 44 5.75 5.51 -1.26
CA GLN A 44 6.22 4.22 -1.77
C GLN A 44 7.74 4.17 -1.77
N HIS A 45 8.29 3.26 -0.98
CA HIS A 45 9.69 2.84 -1.09
C HIS A 45 9.72 1.43 -1.70
N ALA A 46 9.94 0.41 -0.89
CA ALA A 46 9.82 -0.99 -1.29
C ALA A 46 8.39 -1.50 -1.25
N THR A 47 7.55 -0.89 -0.39
CA THR A 47 6.10 -1.10 -0.38
C THR A 47 5.37 0.23 -0.26
N THR A 48 4.13 0.26 -0.72
CA THR A 48 3.22 1.40 -0.51
C THR A 48 2.73 1.42 0.93
N LYS A 49 2.83 2.59 1.59
CA LYS A 49 2.33 2.79 2.96
C LYS A 49 1.40 3.98 3.04
N TRP A 50 0.30 3.81 3.75
CA TRP A 50 -0.63 4.88 4.08
C TRP A 50 -0.16 5.66 5.31
N HIS A 51 -0.31 6.97 5.24
CA HIS A 51 -0.03 7.93 6.30
C HIS A 51 -1.28 8.75 6.56
N VAL A 52 -1.97 8.44 7.65
CA VAL A 52 -3.24 9.08 8.03
C VAL A 52 -2.97 10.51 8.54
N LEU A 53 -3.70 11.47 7.98
CA LEU A 53 -3.64 12.90 8.36
C LEU A 53 -4.81 13.28 9.28
N ASP A 54 -6.00 12.77 8.98
CA ASP A 54 -7.21 13.03 9.75
C ASP A 54 -7.47 11.88 10.74
N THR A 55 -7.43 12.20 12.03
CA THR A 55 -7.56 11.22 13.12
C THR A 55 -8.93 10.55 13.16
N ALA A 56 -9.96 11.14 12.55
CA ALA A 56 -11.28 10.51 12.40
C ALA A 56 -11.24 9.21 11.59
N TYR A 57 -10.18 9.00 10.80
CA TYR A 57 -10.00 7.81 9.96
C TYR A 57 -8.96 6.83 10.51
N LYS A 58 -8.31 7.14 11.63
CA LYS A 58 -7.19 6.35 12.15
C LYS A 58 -7.58 4.88 12.38
N ASN A 59 -8.70 4.65 13.06
CA ASN A 59 -9.18 3.31 13.38
C ASN A 59 -9.57 2.52 12.12
N ASP A 60 -10.03 3.20 11.07
CA ASP A 60 -10.36 2.56 9.79
C ASP A 60 -9.09 1.98 9.15
N PHE A 61 -8.02 2.78 9.08
CA PHE A 61 -6.74 2.35 8.52
C PHE A 61 -6.06 1.26 9.37
N GLU A 62 -6.11 1.36 10.70
CA GLU A 62 -5.60 0.31 11.60
C GLU A 62 -6.34 -1.01 11.38
N TYR A 63 -7.68 -0.98 11.31
CA TYR A 63 -8.48 -2.15 11.04
C TYR A 63 -8.15 -2.78 9.68
N LEU A 64 -7.98 -1.96 8.63
CA LEU A 64 -7.63 -2.45 7.31
C LEU A 64 -6.21 -3.05 7.26
N GLU A 65 -5.24 -2.46 7.96
CA GLU A 65 -3.88 -2.99 8.09
C GLU A 65 -3.85 -4.35 8.83
N GLU A 66 -4.71 -4.52 9.84
CA GLU A 66 -4.86 -5.81 10.54
C GLU A 66 -5.63 -6.86 9.72
N THR A 67 -6.58 -6.41 8.90
CA THR A 67 -7.47 -7.30 8.13
C THR A 67 -6.77 -7.90 6.91
N PHE A 68 -5.93 -7.12 6.24
CA PHE A 68 -5.31 -7.52 4.98
C PHE A 68 -3.83 -7.88 5.15
N THR A 69 -3.40 -8.88 4.39
CA THR A 69 -1.97 -9.16 4.20
C THR A 69 -1.51 -8.53 2.89
N GLY A 70 -0.31 -7.95 2.87
CA GLY A 70 0.22 -7.29 1.69
C GLY A 70 -0.26 -5.83 1.53
N GLU A 71 -0.20 -5.33 0.30
CA GLU A 71 -0.54 -3.94 0.01
C GLU A 71 -2.01 -3.77 -0.33
N ILE A 72 -2.62 -2.74 0.27
CA ILE A 72 -3.97 -2.30 -0.07
C ILE A 72 -3.97 -0.87 -0.62
N ASP A 73 -4.96 -0.58 -1.44
CA ASP A 73 -5.27 0.75 -1.94
C ASP A 73 -6.78 1.02 -1.84
N ILE A 74 -7.16 2.29 -1.79
CA ILE A 74 -8.56 2.73 -1.73
C ILE A 74 -8.96 3.22 -3.12
N ALA A 75 -9.52 2.32 -3.91
CA ALA A 75 -9.86 2.56 -5.31
C ALA A 75 -11.01 3.57 -5.47
N SER A 76 -11.97 3.59 -4.53
CA SER A 76 -13.05 4.58 -4.52
C SER A 76 -13.75 4.68 -3.16
N GLN A 77 -14.52 5.74 -2.97
CA GLN A 77 -15.29 6.01 -1.75
C GLN A 77 -16.72 6.43 -2.13
N SER A 78 -17.71 6.07 -1.32
CA SER A 78 -19.05 6.64 -1.41
C SER A 78 -19.04 8.14 -1.10
N LEU A 79 -19.99 8.90 -1.63
CA LEU A 79 -20.03 10.37 -1.43
C LEU A 79 -20.17 10.78 0.04
N ASP A 80 -20.88 9.99 0.84
CA ASP A 80 -21.00 10.18 2.30
C ASP A 80 -19.82 9.60 3.09
N ASN A 81 -18.83 9.05 2.39
CA ASN A 81 -17.61 8.48 2.92
C ASN A 81 -17.83 7.34 3.94
N THR A 82 -18.94 6.60 3.83
CA THR A 82 -19.27 5.46 4.69
C THR A 82 -18.83 4.10 4.13
N LYS A 83 -18.58 4.01 2.82
CA LYS A 83 -18.12 2.77 2.16
C LYS A 83 -16.94 3.02 1.24
N TRP A 84 -15.93 2.16 1.31
CA TRP A 84 -14.74 2.22 0.47
C TRP A 84 -14.62 0.95 -0.37
N VAL A 85 -14.21 1.09 -1.63
CA VAL A 85 -13.74 -0.04 -2.42
C VAL A 85 -12.25 -0.18 -2.16
N ILE A 86 -11.87 -1.31 -1.58
CA ILE A 86 -10.49 -1.65 -1.28
C ILE A 86 -9.98 -2.59 -2.36
N THR A 87 -8.78 -2.33 -2.87
CA THR A 87 -8.03 -3.27 -3.69
C THR A 87 -6.88 -3.84 -2.89
N GLN A 88 -6.79 -5.16 -2.78
CA GLN A 88 -5.65 -5.87 -2.19
C GLN A 88 -4.80 -6.48 -3.31
N THR A 89 -3.51 -6.16 -3.35
CA THR A 89 -2.57 -6.78 -4.29
C THR A 89 -2.04 -8.09 -3.71
N THR A 90 -2.21 -9.18 -4.45
CA THR A 90 -1.71 -10.53 -4.10
C THR A 90 -0.85 -11.09 -5.21
N ALA A 91 -0.13 -12.18 -4.94
CA ALA A 91 0.64 -12.88 -5.97
C ALA A 91 -0.21 -13.35 -7.17
N SER A 92 -1.49 -13.66 -6.93
CA SER A 92 -2.42 -14.15 -7.96
C SER A 92 -3.20 -13.06 -8.68
N GLY A 93 -3.03 -11.79 -8.31
CA GLY A 93 -3.77 -10.67 -8.90
C GLY A 93 -4.38 -9.77 -7.83
N VAL A 94 -5.30 -8.89 -8.27
CA VAL A 94 -5.95 -7.91 -7.39
C VAL A 94 -7.28 -8.46 -6.92
N GLN A 95 -7.51 -8.44 -5.61
CA GLN A 95 -8.81 -8.69 -5.00
C GLN A 95 -9.52 -7.38 -4.72
N TYR A 96 -10.82 -7.33 -5.00
CA TYR A 96 -11.68 -6.18 -4.73
C TYR A 96 -12.59 -6.50 -3.55
N HIS A 97 -12.72 -5.55 -2.64
CA HIS A 97 -13.55 -5.65 -1.45
C HIS A 97 -14.34 -4.35 -1.24
N ILE A 98 -15.48 -4.45 -0.56
CA ILE A 98 -16.14 -3.30 0.06
C ILE A 98 -15.81 -3.30 1.54
N TYR A 99 -15.27 -2.19 2.02
CA TYR A 99 -15.18 -1.88 3.43
C TYR A 99 -16.32 -0.94 3.83
N ASP A 100 -17.16 -1.38 4.76
CA ASP A 100 -18.21 -0.59 5.38
C ASP A 100 -17.71 -0.03 6.72
N ARG A 101 -17.53 1.28 6.79
CA ARG A 101 -17.02 1.98 7.98
C ARG A 101 -18.03 2.04 9.12
N GLY A 102 -19.32 2.03 8.80
CA GLY A 102 -20.38 2.10 9.82
C GLY A 102 -20.49 0.82 10.65
N THR A 103 -20.13 -0.32 10.06
CA THR A 103 -20.13 -1.63 10.72
C THR A 103 -18.74 -2.20 10.96
N THR A 104 -17.71 -1.56 10.42
CA THR A 104 -16.31 -2.04 10.41
C THR A 104 -16.24 -3.46 9.84
N THR A 105 -16.76 -3.64 8.61
CA THR A 105 -16.78 -4.95 7.93
C THR A 105 -16.19 -4.88 6.53
N VAL A 106 -15.45 -5.92 6.16
CA VAL A 106 -14.93 -6.11 4.80
C VAL A 106 -15.70 -7.26 4.14
N THR A 107 -16.22 -6.99 2.94
CA THR A 107 -16.89 -7.99 2.09
C THR A 107 -16.13 -8.15 0.79
N PHE A 108 -15.71 -9.37 0.47
CA PHE A 108 -15.11 -9.68 -0.84
C PHE A 108 -16.13 -9.47 -1.97
N LEU A 109 -15.67 -8.86 -3.07
CA LEU A 109 -16.48 -8.66 -4.27
C LEU A 109 -16.08 -9.66 -5.36
N PHE A 110 -14.85 -9.56 -5.86
CA PHE A 110 -14.34 -10.39 -6.95
C PHE A 110 -12.80 -10.31 -7.01
N HIS A 111 -12.21 -11.21 -7.79
CA HIS A 111 -10.79 -11.22 -8.12
C HIS A 111 -10.62 -10.82 -9.59
N SER A 112 -9.62 -9.99 -9.92
CA SER A 112 -9.47 -9.43 -11.27
C SER A 112 -9.04 -10.46 -12.32
N SER A 113 -8.43 -11.57 -11.87
CA SER A 113 -7.70 -12.52 -12.71
C SER A 113 -8.01 -13.96 -12.31
N ASP A 114 -9.27 -14.38 -12.38
CA ASP A 114 -9.71 -15.72 -11.92
C ASP A 114 -8.92 -16.89 -12.52
N GLU A 115 -8.44 -16.74 -13.76
CA GLU A 115 -7.60 -17.74 -14.43
C GLU A 115 -6.29 -18.04 -13.69
N LEU A 116 -5.79 -17.12 -12.87
CA LEU A 116 -4.57 -17.31 -12.09
C LEU A 116 -4.82 -18.08 -10.78
N LEU A 117 -6.08 -18.20 -10.33
CA LEU A 117 -6.42 -18.88 -9.08
C LEU A 117 -6.19 -20.40 -9.13
N GLN A 118 -6.03 -20.96 -10.33
CA GLN A 118 -5.66 -22.37 -10.50
C GLN A 118 -4.18 -22.66 -10.20
N TYR A 119 -3.35 -21.61 -10.05
CA TYR A 119 -1.93 -21.73 -9.79
C TYR A 119 -1.58 -21.31 -8.36
N THR A 120 -0.56 -21.96 -7.80
CA THR A 120 0.10 -21.49 -6.58
C THR A 120 1.21 -20.52 -6.98
N LEU A 121 0.95 -19.22 -6.80
CA LEU A 121 1.90 -18.15 -7.09
C LEU A 121 2.55 -17.67 -5.79
N ASN A 122 3.88 -17.64 -5.78
CA ASN A 122 4.64 -17.28 -4.58
C ASN A 122 4.70 -15.75 -4.44
N ASN A 123 4.78 -15.29 -3.19
CA ASN A 123 4.88 -13.87 -2.89
C ASN A 123 6.22 -13.27 -3.34
N MET A 124 6.22 -11.98 -3.63
CA MET A 124 7.43 -11.20 -3.87
C MET A 124 7.88 -10.56 -2.56
N HIS A 125 9.12 -10.84 -2.16
CA HIS A 125 9.72 -10.25 -0.97
C HIS A 125 10.53 -9.01 -1.35
N PRO A 126 10.19 -7.81 -0.84
CA PRO A 126 11.00 -6.64 -1.04
C PRO A 126 12.36 -6.80 -0.36
N VAL A 127 13.43 -6.53 -1.10
CA VAL A 127 14.81 -6.52 -0.60
C VAL A 127 15.53 -5.26 -1.07
N VAL A 128 16.14 -4.54 -0.14
CA VAL A 128 16.93 -3.35 -0.47
C VAL A 128 18.40 -3.74 -0.46
N ILE A 129 19.05 -3.59 -1.61
CA ILE A 129 20.48 -3.86 -1.78
C ILE A 129 21.22 -2.56 -2.07
N LYS A 130 22.54 -2.55 -1.84
CA LYS A 130 23.38 -1.40 -2.17
C LYS A 130 23.97 -1.51 -3.58
N SER A 131 23.85 -0.44 -4.35
CA SER A 131 24.60 -0.26 -5.60
C SER A 131 26.09 -0.02 -5.32
N ARG A 132 26.89 -0.03 -6.39
CA ARG A 132 28.34 0.22 -6.31
C ARG A 132 28.69 1.62 -5.78
N ASP A 133 27.84 2.61 -6.03
CA ASP A 133 27.97 3.98 -5.54
C ASP A 133 27.25 4.23 -4.20
N GLY A 134 26.76 3.18 -3.55
CA GLY A 134 26.22 3.22 -2.18
C GLY A 134 24.74 3.62 -2.08
N GLN A 135 24.06 3.80 -3.22
CA GLN A 135 22.63 4.07 -3.26
C GLN A 135 21.81 2.80 -3.00
N ASP A 136 20.59 2.99 -2.50
CA ASP A 136 19.63 1.91 -2.30
C ASP A 136 18.99 1.50 -3.63
N LEU A 137 18.99 0.21 -3.90
CA LEU A 137 18.26 -0.42 -4.99
C LEU A 137 17.15 -1.28 -4.40
N VAL A 138 15.92 -0.79 -4.52
CA VAL A 138 14.73 -1.59 -4.22
C VAL A 138 14.66 -2.71 -5.27
N SER A 139 14.75 -3.94 -4.79
CA SER A 139 14.64 -5.16 -5.59
C SER A 139 13.58 -6.06 -4.97
N TYR A 140 13.16 -7.08 -5.72
CA TYR A 140 12.18 -8.04 -5.24
C TYR A 140 12.68 -9.46 -5.51
N LEU A 141 12.57 -10.32 -4.50
CA LEU A 141 12.96 -11.71 -4.55
C LEU A 141 11.71 -12.58 -4.45
N THR A 142 11.52 -13.47 -5.40
CA THR A 142 10.51 -14.53 -5.32
C THR A 142 11.23 -15.84 -5.07
N ILE A 143 10.77 -16.58 -4.06
CA ILE A 143 11.30 -17.90 -3.72
C ILE A 143 10.17 -18.91 -3.97
N PRO A 144 10.44 -20.09 -4.58
CA PRO A 144 9.44 -21.14 -4.62
C PRO A 144 9.02 -21.55 -3.20
N ASP A 145 7.73 -21.63 -2.92
CA ASP A 145 7.18 -21.82 -1.55
C ASP A 145 7.81 -23.01 -0.82
N HIS A 146 8.02 -24.14 -1.52
CA HIS A 146 8.62 -25.36 -0.95
C HIS A 146 10.12 -25.24 -0.63
N LEU A 147 10.77 -24.13 -0.99
CA LEU A 147 12.17 -23.82 -0.71
C LEU A 147 12.31 -22.62 0.23
N GLU A 148 11.23 -21.92 0.58
CA GLU A 148 11.26 -20.81 1.52
C GLU A 148 11.38 -21.32 2.96
N ASP A 149 12.17 -20.63 3.77
CA ASP A 149 12.32 -20.91 5.19
C ASP A 149 11.11 -20.35 5.96
N PRO A 150 10.28 -21.21 6.59
CA PRO A 150 9.07 -20.77 7.27
C PRO A 150 9.37 -19.87 8.48
N GLU A 151 10.57 -19.94 9.05
CA GLU A 151 10.99 -19.11 10.18
C GLU A 151 11.67 -17.81 9.72
N ARG A 152 12.04 -17.70 8.44
CA ARG A 152 12.75 -16.55 7.86
C ARG A 152 12.19 -16.21 6.47
N PRO A 153 11.03 -15.53 6.39
CA PRO A 153 10.43 -15.13 5.13
C PRO A 153 11.42 -14.36 4.23
N GLY A 154 11.40 -14.65 2.93
CA GLY A 154 12.34 -14.12 1.95
C GLY A 154 13.73 -14.74 1.99
N ARG A 155 13.91 -15.89 2.66
CA ARG A 155 15.15 -16.67 2.66
C ARG A 155 14.89 -18.12 2.25
N PRO A 156 15.77 -18.73 1.42
CA PRO A 156 15.64 -20.15 1.12
C PRO A 156 16.23 -21.01 2.24
N ILE A 157 15.72 -22.23 2.41
CA ILE A 157 16.19 -23.22 3.41
C ILE A 157 17.65 -23.68 3.20
N HIS A 158 18.16 -23.58 1.96
CA HIS A 158 19.56 -23.81 1.58
C HIS A 158 19.90 -23.00 0.32
N PRO A 159 21.17 -22.84 -0.08
CA PRO A 159 21.53 -22.12 -1.30
C PRO A 159 20.91 -22.75 -2.55
N ILE A 160 20.26 -21.93 -3.38
CA ILE A 160 19.61 -22.34 -4.64
C ILE A 160 20.08 -21.45 -5.80
N PRO A 161 19.99 -21.89 -7.06
CA PRO A 161 20.29 -21.04 -8.21
C PRO A 161 19.44 -19.77 -8.22
N LEU A 162 20.07 -18.61 -8.48
CA LEU A 162 19.40 -17.32 -8.62
C LEU A 162 19.31 -16.95 -10.10
N VAL A 163 18.10 -16.64 -10.57
CA VAL A 163 17.88 -15.98 -11.85
C VAL A 163 17.70 -14.49 -11.59
N LEU A 164 18.61 -13.68 -12.11
CA LEU A 164 18.50 -12.23 -12.03
C LEU A 164 17.77 -11.71 -13.27
N ARG A 165 16.65 -11.02 -13.06
CA ARG A 165 15.95 -10.26 -14.10
C ARG A 165 16.24 -8.77 -13.87
N VAL A 166 16.91 -8.15 -14.83
CA VAL A 166 17.23 -6.71 -14.86
C VAL A 166 16.41 -5.97 -15.90
#